data_AF-A0A2W0B9H5-F1
#
_entry.id   AF-A0A2W0B9H5-F1
#
_cell.length_a   1.000
_cell.length_b   1.000
_cell.length_c   1.000
_cell.angle_alpha   90.00
_cell.angle_beta   90.00
_cell.angle_gamma   90.00
#
_symmetry.space_group_name_H-M   'P 1'
#
loop_
_entity.id
_entity.type
_entity.pdbx_description
1 polymer ?
#
loop_
_entity_poly.entity_id
_entity_poly.type
_entity_poly.pdbx_seq_one_letter_code
_entity_poly.pdbx_strand_id
1 'polypeptide(L)'
;MDRSLDDEGLRADRGPRESESRVSQESRHSCPSEKSRTAYELRGREYHLNSPQSALLRDVGTFRTITAESLQKHLYHDDKERFRKDLRNLADQRLIEIHADSAGKSRYISLTRTGKAVTEEHLRTNQAQAVYSGIVKKRELRHDAAIYELYHKEAKHIAKTGGTPKRVVLDFELKKNINRQVSKLQDFSPEEYQRRRQEIADAHGLKIVESKIQIPDLRVEYESRKQEQSKVDLECITGHYKARQIAAKTAAGFKLYNQDYRGRSAERGEDLVGEVISL
;
A
#
# COMPACT_ATOMS: atom_id res chain seq x y z
N MET A 1 -10.07 -91.16 -43.60
CA MET A 1 -11.32 -91.58 -42.94
C MET A 1 -10.97 -91.77 -41.49
N ASP A 2 -11.22 -90.76 -40.66
CA ASP A 2 -11.36 -90.99 -39.23
C ASP A 2 -12.19 -89.86 -38.61
N ARG A 3 -13.12 -90.23 -37.74
CA ARG A 3 -14.10 -89.38 -37.05
C ARG A 3 -13.72 -89.31 -35.58
N SER A 4 -13.93 -88.16 -34.96
CA SER A 4 -14.31 -87.91 -33.54
C SER A 4 -14.42 -86.37 -33.40
N LEU A 5 -15.59 -85.71 -33.31
CA LEU A 5 -16.49 -85.53 -32.14
C LEU A 5 -15.71 -84.91 -30.95
N ASP A 6 -16.00 -83.73 -30.39
CA ASP A 6 -17.26 -83.03 -30.02
C ASP A 6 -17.02 -81.48 -30.01
N ASP A 7 -17.88 -80.61 -30.56
CA ASP A 7 -19.14 -80.01 -30.05
C ASP A 7 -19.05 -79.30 -28.68
N GLU A 8 -18.90 -77.96 -28.69
CA GLU A 8 -19.13 -77.04 -27.55
C GLU A 8 -19.27 -75.60 -28.10
N GLY A 9 -20.47 -75.03 -28.04
CA GLY A 9 -20.78 -73.68 -28.52
C GLY A 9 -22.06 -73.09 -27.93
N LEU A 10 -22.14 -73.12 -26.59
CA LEU A 10 -23.26 -72.58 -25.80
C LEU A 10 -23.34 -71.04 -25.85
N ARG A 11 -24.56 -70.55 -26.05
CA ARG A 11 -25.01 -69.17 -25.81
C ARG A 11 -25.08 -68.86 -24.30
N ALA A 12 -24.74 -67.64 -23.87
CA ALA A 12 -25.58 -66.79 -22.99
C ALA A 12 -24.88 -65.47 -22.55
N ASP A 13 -25.51 -64.36 -22.92
CA ASP A 13 -25.89 -63.17 -22.13
C ASP A 13 -25.35 -63.01 -20.67
N ARG A 14 -24.75 -61.84 -20.36
CA ARG A 14 -25.04 -60.97 -19.17
C ARG A 14 -23.94 -59.91 -18.90
N GLY A 15 -24.34 -58.64 -18.94
CA GLY A 15 -24.07 -57.60 -17.92
C GLY A 15 -22.66 -56.96 -17.81
N PRO A 16 -22.56 -55.65 -17.50
CA PRO A 16 -21.31 -54.88 -17.52
C PRO A 16 -20.50 -55.04 -16.23
N ARG A 17 -19.19 -55.22 -16.36
CA ARG A 17 -18.24 -55.21 -15.23
C ARG A 17 -17.78 -53.79 -14.92
N GLU A 18 -18.09 -53.34 -13.71
CA GLU A 18 -17.32 -52.35 -12.98
C GLU A 18 -15.89 -52.87 -12.73
N SER A 19 -14.90 -51.98 -12.84
CA SER A 19 -13.56 -52.18 -12.30
C SER A 19 -12.96 -50.81 -12.05
N GLU A 20 -12.67 -50.60 -10.78
CA GLU A 20 -12.28 -49.35 -10.15
C GLU A 20 -10.89 -48.86 -10.58
N SER A 21 -10.68 -47.57 -10.32
CA SER A 21 -9.44 -47.01 -9.76
C SER A 21 -8.15 -47.06 -10.59
N ARG A 22 -7.87 -45.94 -11.26
CA ARG A 22 -6.54 -45.30 -11.17
C ARG A 22 -6.69 -43.80 -10.97
N VAL A 23 -6.70 -43.41 -9.70
CA VAL A 23 -6.23 -42.11 -9.23
C VAL A 23 -4.74 -42.00 -9.57
N SER A 24 -4.36 -41.01 -10.37
CA SER A 24 -2.98 -40.51 -10.41
C SER A 24 -2.99 -39.03 -10.81
N GLN A 25 -2.82 -38.20 -9.78
CA GLN A 25 -1.91 -37.03 -9.71
C GLN A 25 -2.16 -35.89 -10.71
N GLU A 26 -2.83 -34.81 -10.29
CA GLU A 26 -2.26 -33.67 -9.56
C GLU A 26 -1.05 -32.99 -10.23
N SER A 27 -1.10 -31.66 -10.20
CA SER A 27 0.00 -30.72 -10.44
C SER A 27 0.23 -30.25 -11.88
N ARG A 28 -0.77 -29.56 -12.46
CA ARG A 28 -0.46 -28.37 -13.25
C ARG A 28 -1.07 -27.16 -12.55
N HIS A 29 -0.19 -26.44 -11.86
CA HIS A 29 -0.47 -25.17 -11.22
C HIS A 29 -1.13 -24.25 -12.25
N SER A 30 -2.44 -24.08 -12.13
CA SER A 30 -3.20 -23.16 -12.95
C SER A 30 -3.06 -21.79 -12.30
N CYS A 31 -2.09 -21.00 -12.76
CA CYS A 31 -2.02 -19.58 -12.44
C CYS A 31 -3.40 -18.94 -12.69
N PRO A 32 -3.98 -18.16 -11.76
CA PRO A 32 -5.24 -17.48 -12.01
C PRO A 32 -5.08 -16.57 -13.22
N SER A 33 -5.90 -16.79 -14.24
CA SER A 33 -5.90 -16.06 -15.51
C SER A 33 -5.82 -14.54 -15.31
N GLU A 34 -4.74 -13.93 -15.78
CA GLU A 34 -4.44 -12.49 -15.75
C GLU A 34 -5.41 -11.61 -16.56
N LYS A 35 -6.45 -12.23 -17.16
CA LYS A 35 -7.51 -11.58 -17.94
C LYS A 35 -8.88 -11.61 -17.28
N SER A 36 -9.05 -12.29 -16.14
CA SER A 36 -10.33 -12.27 -15.43
C SER A 36 -10.55 -10.89 -14.80
N ARG A 37 -11.62 -10.21 -15.22
CA ARG A 37 -12.10 -9.01 -14.54
C ARG A 37 -13.12 -9.44 -13.50
N THR A 38 -12.92 -9.01 -12.27
CA THR A 38 -13.91 -9.15 -11.21
C THR A 38 -14.88 -7.99 -11.32
N ALA A 39 -16.17 -8.32 -11.33
CA ALA A 39 -17.25 -7.35 -11.23
C ALA A 39 -17.46 -6.94 -9.77
N TYR A 40 -17.53 -5.64 -9.52
CA TYR A 40 -17.84 -5.05 -8.23
C TYR A 40 -19.08 -4.18 -8.38
N GLU A 41 -20.13 -4.47 -7.63
CA GLU A 41 -21.34 -3.65 -7.64
C GLU A 41 -21.26 -2.58 -6.55
N LEU A 42 -21.54 -1.33 -6.91
CA LEU A 42 -21.67 -0.24 -5.96
C LEU A 42 -22.83 0.67 -6.38
N ARG A 43 -23.86 0.74 -5.53
CA ARG A 43 -25.06 1.58 -5.74
C ARG A 43 -25.73 1.32 -7.11
N GLY A 44 -25.88 0.05 -7.48
CA GLY A 44 -26.51 -0.37 -8.74
C GLY A 44 -25.66 -0.10 -9.99
N ARG A 45 -24.36 0.12 -9.84
CA ARG A 45 -23.40 0.22 -10.94
C ARG A 45 -22.33 -0.85 -10.81
N GLU A 46 -22.01 -1.49 -11.93
CA GLU A 46 -20.98 -2.53 -12.00
C GLU A 46 -19.64 -1.94 -12.45
N TYR A 47 -18.58 -2.30 -11.75
CA TYR A 47 -17.21 -1.91 -12.03
C TYR A 47 -16.37 -3.15 -12.28
N HIS A 48 -15.75 -3.24 -13.46
CA HIS A 48 -14.94 -4.39 -13.83
C HIS A 48 -13.47 -4.07 -13.66
N LEU A 49 -12.83 -4.70 -12.68
CA LEU A 49 -11.43 -4.47 -12.35
C LEU A 49 -10.63 -5.77 -12.45
N ASN A 50 -9.42 -5.66 -13.03
CA ASN A 50 -8.42 -6.70 -12.94
C ASN A 50 -7.57 -6.54 -11.66
N SER A 51 -6.73 -7.53 -11.36
CA SER A 51 -5.87 -7.50 -10.15
C SER A 51 -4.95 -6.25 -10.07
N PRO A 52 -4.21 -5.85 -11.13
CA PRO A 52 -3.44 -4.61 -11.14
C PRO A 52 -4.26 -3.34 -10.89
N GLN A 53 -5.44 -3.22 -11.50
CA GLN A 53 -6.34 -2.08 -11.31
C GLN A 53 -6.80 -1.99 -9.85
N SER A 54 -7.18 -3.12 -9.25
CA SER A 54 -7.53 -3.19 -7.82
C SER A 54 -6.35 -2.82 -6.92
N ALA A 55 -5.12 -3.23 -7.27
CA ALA A 55 -3.90 -2.83 -6.55
C ALA A 55 -3.63 -1.32 -6.67
N LEU A 56 -3.75 -0.76 -7.87
CA LEU A 56 -3.61 0.68 -8.10
C LEU A 56 -4.61 1.48 -7.26
N LEU A 57 -5.88 1.07 -7.22
CA LEU A 57 -6.90 1.75 -6.42
C LEU A 57 -6.62 1.67 -4.91
N ARG A 58 -6.10 0.53 -4.41
CA ARG A 58 -5.66 0.40 -3.02
C ARG A 58 -4.49 1.34 -2.70
N ASP A 59 -3.48 1.40 -3.56
CA ASP A 59 -2.30 2.22 -3.32
C ASP A 59 -2.66 3.71 -3.38
N VAL A 60 -3.35 4.16 -4.44
CA VAL A 60 -3.80 5.55 -4.54
C VAL A 60 -4.76 5.91 -3.40
N GLY A 61 -5.61 4.98 -2.98
CA GLY A 61 -6.47 5.16 -1.81
C GLY A 61 -5.68 5.31 -0.50
N THR A 62 -4.59 4.57 -0.34
CA THR A 62 -3.75 4.59 0.86
C THR A 62 -2.90 5.86 0.96
N PHE A 63 -2.26 6.27 -0.14
CA PHE A 63 -1.33 7.41 -0.16
C PHE A 63 -1.97 8.71 -0.64
N ARG A 64 -3.26 8.68 -0.99
CA ARG A 64 -4.09 9.79 -1.50
C ARG A 64 -3.70 10.31 -2.88
N THR A 65 -2.42 10.61 -3.09
CA THR A 65 -1.88 11.16 -4.33
C THR A 65 -0.57 10.43 -4.65
N ILE A 66 -0.46 9.87 -5.85
CA ILE A 66 0.77 9.20 -6.31
C ILE A 66 1.11 9.69 -7.73
N THR A 67 2.39 9.75 -8.07
CA THR A 67 2.78 10.03 -9.47
C THR A 67 2.51 8.83 -10.38
N ALA A 68 2.17 9.10 -11.63
CA ALA A 68 2.02 8.06 -12.65
C ALA A 68 3.34 7.27 -12.86
N GLU A 69 4.49 7.94 -12.78
CA GLU A 69 5.82 7.31 -12.88
C GLU A 69 6.02 6.29 -11.76
N SER A 70 5.72 6.66 -10.51
CA SER A 70 5.89 5.78 -9.36
C SER A 70 4.96 4.56 -9.39
N LEU A 71 3.70 4.74 -9.80
CA LEU A 71 2.76 3.61 -9.96
C LEU A 71 3.24 2.65 -11.04
N GLN A 72 3.68 3.18 -12.18
CA GLN A 72 4.20 2.36 -13.27
C GLN A 72 5.42 1.54 -12.81
N LYS A 73 6.35 2.18 -12.11
CA LYS A 73 7.58 1.54 -11.61
C LYS A 73 7.27 0.43 -10.59
N HIS A 74 6.45 0.71 -9.58
CA HIS A 74 6.28 -0.21 -8.44
C HIS A 74 5.16 -1.24 -8.63
N LEU A 75 4.10 -0.94 -9.39
CA LEU A 75 2.98 -1.88 -9.61
C LEU A 75 3.01 -2.58 -10.97
N TYR A 76 3.55 -1.92 -12.00
CA TYR A 76 3.53 -2.44 -13.38
C TYR A 76 4.90 -2.87 -13.88
N HIS A 77 5.94 -2.81 -13.04
CA HIS A 77 7.32 -3.19 -13.40
C HIS A 77 7.76 -2.56 -14.73
N ASP A 78 7.43 -1.28 -14.92
CA ASP A 78 7.73 -0.49 -16.13
C ASP A 78 7.01 -0.92 -17.43
N ASP A 79 5.96 -1.75 -17.35
CA ASP A 79 5.04 -2.02 -18.47
C ASP A 79 4.15 -0.80 -18.75
N LYS A 80 4.66 0.09 -19.63
CA LYS A 80 4.02 1.34 -20.03
C LYS A 80 2.69 1.14 -20.75
N GLU A 81 2.60 0.15 -21.63
CA GLU A 81 1.40 -0.02 -22.47
C GLU A 81 0.23 -0.54 -21.64
N ARG A 82 0.48 -1.53 -20.79
CA ARG A 82 -0.52 -2.03 -19.84
C ARG A 82 -0.95 -0.94 -18.87
N PHE A 83 0.01 -0.23 -18.26
CA PHE A 83 -0.30 0.86 -17.34
C PHE A 83 -1.16 1.95 -17.99
N ARG A 84 -0.83 2.38 -19.22
CA ARG A 84 -1.62 3.38 -19.96
C ARG A 84 -3.04 2.90 -20.24
N LYS A 85 -3.23 1.64 -20.61
CA LYS A 85 -4.54 1.05 -20.86
C LYS A 85 -5.39 0.99 -19.59
N ASP A 86 -4.82 0.50 -18.50
CA ASP A 86 -5.51 0.38 -17.22
C ASP A 86 -5.86 1.76 -16.66
N LEU A 87 -4.96 2.73 -16.76
CA LEU A 87 -5.19 4.10 -16.31
C LEU A 87 -6.33 4.79 -17.07
N ARG A 88 -6.38 4.63 -18.41
CA ARG A 88 -7.50 5.13 -19.22
C ARG A 88 -8.82 4.49 -18.78
N ASN A 89 -8.83 3.17 -18.66
CA ASN A 89 -10.04 2.44 -18.27
C ASN A 89 -10.56 2.85 -16.88
N LEU A 90 -9.67 3.06 -15.90
CA LEU A 90 -10.04 3.55 -14.56
C LEU A 90 -10.58 5.00 -14.59
N ALA A 91 -10.01 5.86 -15.44
CA ALA A 91 -10.48 7.22 -15.64
C ALA A 91 -11.85 7.25 -16.34
N ASP A 92 -12.06 6.40 -17.35
CA ASP A 92 -13.33 6.25 -18.07
C ASP A 92 -14.45 5.76 -17.13
N GLN A 93 -14.13 4.84 -16.22
CA GLN A 93 -15.02 4.40 -15.14
C GLN A 93 -15.21 5.44 -14.02
N ARG A 94 -14.55 6.61 -14.11
CA ARG A 94 -14.56 7.71 -13.11
C ARG A 94 -14.13 7.26 -11.72
N LEU A 95 -13.21 6.31 -11.62
CA LEU A 95 -12.66 5.83 -10.35
C LEU A 95 -11.44 6.65 -9.92
N ILE A 96 -10.73 7.25 -10.88
CA ILE A 96 -9.56 8.08 -10.62
C ILE A 96 -9.66 9.42 -11.35
N GLU A 97 -8.91 10.40 -10.86
CA GLU A 97 -8.63 11.66 -11.51
C GLU A 97 -7.12 11.79 -11.76
N ILE A 98 -6.77 12.38 -12.90
CA ILE A 98 -5.39 12.65 -13.29
C ILE A 98 -5.18 14.16 -13.29
N HIS A 99 -4.24 14.62 -12.47
CA HIS A 99 -3.86 16.03 -12.33
C HIS A 99 -2.47 16.23 -12.92
N ALA A 100 -2.30 17.25 -13.76
CA ALA A 100 -0.98 17.67 -14.22
C ALA A 100 -0.40 18.75 -13.29
N ASP A 101 0.92 18.77 -13.12
CA ASP A 101 1.60 19.94 -12.57
C ASP A 101 1.48 21.15 -13.53
N SER A 102 1.76 22.35 -13.01
CA SER A 102 1.70 23.59 -13.81
C SER A 102 2.64 23.58 -15.03
N ALA A 103 3.68 22.73 -15.01
CA ALA A 103 4.63 22.57 -16.10
C ALA A 103 4.29 21.40 -17.07
N GLY A 104 3.24 20.62 -16.78
CA GLY A 104 2.84 19.44 -17.55
C GLY A 104 3.83 18.26 -17.54
N LYS A 105 4.89 18.33 -16.73
CA LYS A 105 5.96 17.32 -16.66
C LYS A 105 5.58 16.12 -15.79
N SER A 106 4.76 16.34 -14.77
CA SER A 106 4.37 15.32 -13.80
C SER A 106 2.85 15.12 -13.79
N ARG A 107 2.42 13.86 -13.81
CA ARG A 107 1.02 13.48 -13.65
C ARG A 107 0.80 12.83 -12.29
N TYR A 108 -0.11 13.39 -11.53
CA TYR A 108 -0.55 12.90 -10.23
C TYR A 108 -1.90 12.22 -10.35
N ILE A 109 -2.09 11.13 -9.64
CA ILE A 109 -3.31 10.33 -9.67
C ILE A 109 -3.90 10.33 -8.27
N SER A 110 -5.20 10.58 -8.19
CA SER A 110 -5.98 10.53 -6.94
C SER A 110 -7.30 9.79 -7.18
N LEU A 111 -7.85 9.14 -6.16
CA LEU A 111 -9.18 8.54 -6.28
C LEU A 111 -10.26 9.63 -6.39
N THR A 112 -11.32 9.34 -7.16
CA THR A 112 -12.58 10.07 -7.04
C THR A 112 -13.32 9.62 -5.77
N ARG A 113 -14.44 10.29 -5.44
CA ARG A 113 -15.33 9.81 -4.37
C ARG A 113 -15.86 8.40 -4.64
N THR A 114 -16.16 8.10 -5.90
CA THR A 114 -16.62 6.78 -6.34
C THR A 114 -15.51 5.75 -6.24
N GLY A 115 -14.30 6.07 -6.71
CA GLY A 115 -13.13 5.21 -6.57
C GLY A 115 -12.84 4.89 -5.11
N LYS A 116 -12.91 5.89 -4.23
CA LYS A 116 -12.78 5.68 -2.79
C LYS A 116 -13.84 4.72 -2.25
N ALA A 117 -15.12 4.90 -2.60
CA ALA A 117 -16.19 4.04 -2.12
C ALA A 117 -16.01 2.58 -2.59
N VAL A 118 -15.67 2.36 -3.87
CA VAL A 118 -15.35 1.01 -4.38
C VAL A 118 -14.17 0.40 -3.62
N THR A 119 -13.12 1.19 -3.40
CA THR A 119 -11.95 0.72 -2.66
C THR A 119 -12.31 0.36 -1.22
N GLU A 120 -13.10 1.20 -0.55
CA GLU A 120 -13.50 1.00 0.85
C GLU A 120 -14.35 -0.25 1.05
N GLU A 121 -15.30 -0.49 0.15
CA GLU A 121 -16.27 -1.57 0.27
C GLU A 121 -15.70 -2.92 -0.17
N HIS A 122 -14.95 -2.93 -1.28
CA HIS A 122 -14.61 -4.18 -1.96
C HIS A 122 -13.12 -4.52 -2.02
N LEU A 123 -12.24 -3.52 -1.91
CA LEU A 123 -10.81 -3.72 -2.17
C LEU A 123 -9.94 -3.66 -0.91
N ARG A 124 -10.48 -3.24 0.24
CA ARG A 124 -9.71 -3.18 1.49
C ARG A 124 -9.31 -4.58 1.95
N THR A 125 -8.01 -4.76 2.13
CA THR A 125 -7.45 -5.94 2.81
C THR A 125 -7.38 -5.76 4.32
N ASN A 126 -7.35 -4.51 4.79
CA ASN A 126 -7.29 -4.15 6.20
C ASN A 126 -8.37 -3.11 6.53
N GLN A 127 -9.32 -3.47 7.41
CA GLN A 127 -10.41 -2.60 7.85
C GLN A 127 -9.98 -1.42 8.73
N ALA A 128 -8.71 -1.36 9.13
CA ALA A 128 -8.11 -0.21 9.79
C ALA A 128 -7.43 0.77 8.79
N GLN A 129 -7.09 0.32 7.57
CA GLN A 129 -6.40 1.15 6.57
C GLN A 129 -7.35 2.21 6.02
N ALA A 130 -7.10 3.48 6.28
CA ALA A 130 -7.90 4.57 5.75
C ALA A 130 -7.75 4.68 4.23
N VAL A 131 -8.83 5.12 3.57
CA VAL A 131 -8.88 5.33 2.12
C VAL A 131 -9.23 6.79 1.83
N TYR A 132 -8.46 7.39 0.93
CA TYR A 132 -8.53 8.80 0.58
C TYR A 132 -8.96 9.03 -0.86
N SER A 133 -9.51 10.22 -1.09
CA SER A 133 -9.92 10.68 -2.41
C SER A 133 -9.58 12.16 -2.56
N GLY A 134 -9.27 12.55 -3.79
CA GLY A 134 -8.99 13.93 -4.17
C GLY A 134 -7.71 14.51 -3.58
N ILE A 135 -7.34 15.68 -4.09
CA ILE A 135 -6.12 16.41 -3.72
C ILE A 135 -6.42 17.43 -2.61
N VAL A 136 -5.46 17.70 -1.69
CA VAL A 136 -5.62 18.80 -0.70
C VAL A 136 -5.35 20.14 -1.39
N LYS A 137 -4.10 20.33 -1.83
CA LYS A 137 -3.59 21.56 -2.44
C LYS A 137 -2.58 21.20 -3.51
N LYS A 138 -2.63 21.90 -4.64
CA LYS A 138 -1.70 21.66 -5.76
C LYS A 138 -0.22 21.75 -5.36
N ARG A 139 0.12 22.66 -4.44
CA ARG A 139 1.49 22.84 -3.94
C ARG A 139 2.01 21.67 -3.09
N GLU A 140 1.11 20.86 -2.53
CA GLU A 140 1.45 19.70 -1.68
C GLU A 140 1.62 18.41 -2.52
N LEU A 141 1.15 18.37 -3.78
CA LEU A 141 1.18 17.18 -4.65
C LEU A 141 2.56 16.52 -4.77
N ARG A 142 3.62 17.33 -4.95
CA ARG A 142 5.00 16.82 -5.06
C ARG A 142 5.47 16.16 -3.76
N HIS A 143 5.06 16.69 -2.62
CA HIS A 143 5.41 16.14 -1.31
C HIS A 143 4.59 14.88 -1.04
N ASP A 144 3.27 14.95 -1.17
CA ASP A 144 2.36 13.81 -0.98
C ASP A 144 2.76 12.61 -1.84
N ALA A 145 3.09 12.84 -3.12
CA ALA A 145 3.49 11.78 -4.02
C ALA A 145 4.89 11.19 -3.71
N ALA A 146 5.74 11.93 -2.99
CA ALA A 146 7.05 11.42 -2.56
C ALA A 146 6.93 10.40 -1.43
N ILE A 147 5.88 10.49 -0.61
CA ILE A 147 5.60 9.56 0.49
C ILE A 147 5.47 8.12 -0.03
N TYR A 148 4.94 7.93 -1.23
CA TYR A 148 4.81 6.60 -1.83
C TYR A 148 6.18 5.96 -2.16
N GLU A 149 7.14 6.75 -2.66
CA GLU A 149 8.51 6.25 -2.89
C GLU A 149 9.21 5.93 -1.57
N LEU A 150 9.01 6.79 -0.57
CA LEU A 150 9.51 6.62 0.79
C LEU A 150 9.01 5.31 1.41
N TYR A 151 7.70 5.05 1.30
CA TYR A 151 7.10 3.79 1.73
C TYR A 151 7.75 2.60 1.06
N HIS A 152 7.91 2.59 -0.26
CA HIS A 152 8.51 1.46 -0.97
C HIS A 152 9.97 1.21 -0.59
N LYS A 153 10.74 2.26 -0.28
CA LYS A 153 12.10 2.10 0.29
C LYS A 153 12.06 1.38 1.63
N GLU A 154 11.22 1.84 2.56
CA GLU A 154 11.13 1.25 3.90
C GLU A 154 10.48 -0.15 3.88
N ALA A 155 9.44 -0.36 3.07
CA ALA A 155 8.77 -1.65 2.92
C ALA A 155 9.76 -2.74 2.45
N LYS A 156 10.68 -2.40 1.54
CA LYS A 156 11.77 -3.30 1.13
C LYS A 156 12.72 -3.59 2.28
N HIS A 157 13.05 -2.61 3.11
CA HIS A 157 13.88 -2.81 4.30
C HIS A 157 13.19 -3.71 5.33
N ILE A 158 11.92 -3.44 5.65
CA ILE A 158 11.09 -4.27 6.54
C ILE A 158 11.05 -5.72 6.01
N ALA A 159 10.77 -5.92 4.72
CA ALA A 159 10.74 -7.25 4.12
C ALA A 159 12.08 -7.98 4.21
N LYS A 160 13.21 -7.28 3.99
CA LYS A 160 14.56 -7.86 4.16
C LYS A 160 14.84 -8.32 5.59
N THR A 161 14.28 -7.63 6.58
CA THR A 161 14.38 -8.03 8.00
C THR A 161 13.36 -9.11 8.41
N GLY A 162 12.55 -9.60 7.46
CA GLY A 162 11.53 -10.62 7.69
C GLY A 162 10.21 -10.09 8.25
N GLY A 163 9.99 -8.77 8.21
CA GLY A 163 8.73 -8.14 8.61
C GLY A 163 7.76 -7.95 7.43
N THR A 164 6.50 -7.64 7.74
CA THR A 164 5.45 -7.38 6.74
C THR A 164 4.67 -6.11 7.10
N PRO A 165 4.65 -5.08 6.21
CA PRO A 165 3.80 -3.91 6.39
C PRO A 165 2.31 -4.30 6.47
N LYS A 166 1.59 -3.74 7.45
CA LYS A 166 0.16 -4.05 7.70
C LYS A 166 -0.72 -2.83 7.49
N ARG A 167 -0.23 -1.65 7.84
CA ARG A 167 -0.97 -0.39 7.71
C ARG A 167 -0.03 0.78 7.47
N VAL A 168 -0.51 1.72 6.69
CA VAL A 168 0.08 3.02 6.45
C VAL A 168 -0.80 4.08 7.11
N VAL A 169 -0.19 4.94 7.92
CA VAL A 169 -0.85 6.05 8.60
C VAL A 169 -0.20 7.35 8.15
N LEU A 170 -0.98 8.21 7.51
CA LEU A 170 -0.48 9.50 7.02
C LEU A 170 -0.51 10.57 8.14
N ASP A 171 0.33 11.60 7.99
CA ASP A 171 0.48 12.71 8.93
C ASP A 171 -0.86 13.31 9.39
N PHE A 172 -1.82 13.46 8.48
CA PHE A 172 -3.10 14.07 8.80
C PHE A 172 -4.01 13.17 9.62
N GLU A 173 -3.87 11.83 9.56
CA GLU A 173 -4.56 10.92 10.48
C GLU A 173 -4.05 11.15 11.90
N LEU A 174 -2.72 11.19 12.05
CA LEU A 174 -2.06 11.45 13.32
C LEU A 174 -2.47 12.83 13.86
N LYS A 175 -2.35 13.88 13.04
CA LYS A 175 -2.77 15.25 13.39
C LYS A 175 -4.23 15.29 13.81
N LYS A 176 -5.14 14.66 13.06
CA LYS A 176 -6.57 14.64 13.39
C LYS A 176 -6.83 13.97 14.74
N ASN A 177 -6.22 12.81 14.98
CA ASN A 177 -6.41 12.06 16.22
C ASN A 177 -5.83 12.80 17.44
N ILE A 178 -4.61 13.35 17.31
CA ILE A 178 -3.93 14.11 18.36
C ILE A 178 -4.68 15.40 18.65
N ASN A 179 -5.02 16.20 17.63
CA ASN A 179 -5.71 17.47 17.82
C ASN A 179 -7.09 17.27 18.48
N ARG A 180 -7.79 16.18 18.15
CA ARG A 180 -9.05 15.82 18.82
C ARG A 180 -8.85 15.56 20.31
N GLN A 181 -7.76 14.91 20.72
CA GLN A 181 -7.48 14.67 22.14
C GLN A 181 -7.00 15.95 22.83
N VAL A 182 -6.08 16.69 22.21
CA VAL A 182 -5.54 17.96 22.76
C VAL A 182 -6.63 19.02 22.89
N SER A 183 -7.60 19.09 21.98
CA SER A 183 -8.73 20.03 22.08
C SER A 183 -9.58 19.83 23.33
N LYS A 184 -9.62 18.62 23.89
CA LYS A 184 -10.32 18.32 25.15
C LYS A 184 -9.55 18.77 26.38
N LEU A 185 -8.33 19.28 26.21
CA LEU A 185 -7.48 19.73 27.31
C LEU A 185 -7.58 21.23 27.59
N GLN A 186 -8.38 21.98 26.81
CA GLN A 186 -8.39 23.45 26.86
C GLN A 186 -8.81 24.04 28.22
N ASP A 187 -9.62 23.30 28.99
CA ASP A 187 -10.16 23.76 30.27
C ASP A 187 -9.25 23.42 31.48
N PHE A 188 -8.10 22.77 31.26
CA PHE A 188 -7.19 22.36 32.32
C PHE A 188 -6.20 23.46 32.69
N SER A 189 -5.67 23.39 33.92
CA SER A 189 -4.55 24.23 34.34
C SER A 189 -3.33 24.04 33.43
N PRO A 190 -2.43 25.03 33.30
CA PRO A 190 -1.24 24.90 32.44
C PRO A 190 -0.36 23.68 32.75
N GLU A 191 -0.22 23.31 34.02
CA GLU A 191 0.56 22.14 34.44
C GLU A 191 -0.09 20.83 34.03
N GLU A 192 -1.39 20.68 34.26
CA GLU A 192 -2.15 19.51 33.84
C GLU A 192 -2.25 19.40 32.32
N TYR A 193 -2.36 20.53 31.63
CA TYR A 193 -2.33 20.59 30.17
C TYR A 193 -1.01 20.00 29.65
N GLN A 194 0.15 20.39 30.19
CA GLN A 194 1.43 19.83 29.74
C GLN A 194 1.56 18.35 30.09
N ARG A 195 1.17 17.94 31.31
CA ARG A 195 1.20 16.52 31.72
C ARG A 195 0.36 15.65 30.78
N ARG A 196 -0.89 16.01 30.56
CA ARG A 196 -1.80 15.27 29.67
C ARG A 196 -1.37 15.32 28.21
N ARG A 197 -0.77 16.43 27.78
CA ARG A 197 -0.20 16.53 26.43
C ARG A 197 0.99 15.60 26.23
N GLN A 198 1.84 15.43 27.26
CA GLN A 198 2.91 14.44 27.25
C GLN A 198 2.34 13.01 27.20
N GLU A 199 1.33 12.70 28.01
CA GLU A 199 0.62 11.41 27.97
C GLU A 199 0.04 11.09 26.58
N ILE A 200 -0.54 12.09 25.90
CA ILE A 200 -1.02 11.95 24.50
C ILE A 200 0.15 11.64 23.56
N ALA A 201 1.27 12.33 23.68
CA ALA A 201 2.46 12.07 22.87
C ALA A 201 2.95 10.63 23.07
N ASP A 202 3.09 10.19 24.31
CA ASP A 202 3.57 8.85 24.66
C ASP A 202 2.61 7.75 24.22
N ALA A 203 1.30 7.95 24.36
CA ALA A 203 0.28 7.03 23.86
C ALA A 203 0.35 6.83 22.34
N HIS A 204 0.75 7.87 21.61
CA HIS A 204 1.01 7.79 20.17
C HIS A 204 2.46 7.37 19.84
N GLY A 205 3.32 7.17 20.86
CA GLY A 205 4.77 6.99 20.74
C GLY A 205 5.42 8.07 19.88
N LEU A 206 5.09 9.32 20.18
CA LEU A 206 5.66 10.53 19.59
C LEU A 206 6.32 11.34 20.71
N LYS A 207 7.26 12.21 20.35
CA LYS A 207 7.97 13.04 21.32
C LYS A 207 7.57 14.51 21.20
N ILE A 208 7.60 15.22 22.32
CA ILE A 208 7.52 16.68 22.35
C ILE A 208 8.93 17.23 22.18
N VAL A 209 9.15 17.97 21.10
CA VAL A 209 10.42 18.67 20.82
C VAL A 209 10.08 20.12 20.51
N GLU A 210 10.80 21.07 21.13
CA GLU A 210 10.52 22.51 21.04
C GLU A 210 9.07 22.87 21.40
N SER A 211 8.56 22.27 22.48
CA SER A 211 7.17 22.46 22.96
C SER A 211 6.09 22.04 21.96
N LYS A 212 6.41 21.19 20.97
CA LYS A 212 5.47 20.66 19.98
C LYS A 212 5.58 19.14 19.87
N ILE A 213 4.43 18.46 19.86
CA ILE A 213 4.38 17.04 19.50
C ILE A 213 4.84 16.95 18.04
N GLN A 214 5.96 16.27 17.81
CA GLN A 214 6.47 16.05 16.47
C GLN A 214 5.65 14.95 15.81
N ILE A 215 5.26 15.16 14.55
CA ILE A 215 4.45 14.22 13.77
C ILE A 215 5.23 13.91 12.49
N PRO A 216 5.41 12.63 12.12
CA PRO A 216 6.06 12.25 10.87
C PRO A 216 5.11 12.43 9.67
N ASP A 217 5.67 12.48 8.47
CA ASP A 217 4.88 12.49 7.23
C ASP A 217 4.14 11.15 7.02
N LEU A 218 4.79 10.06 7.44
CA LEU A 218 4.33 8.69 7.24
C LEU A 218 4.69 7.81 8.42
N ARG A 219 3.74 7.03 8.91
CA ARG A 219 3.99 5.91 9.83
C ARG A 219 3.63 4.60 9.15
N VAL A 220 4.54 3.65 9.16
CA VAL A 220 4.29 2.28 8.69
C VAL A 220 4.17 1.38 9.91
N GLU A 221 2.98 0.85 10.13
CA GLU A 221 2.73 -0.21 11.11
C GLU A 221 2.97 -1.55 10.42
N TYR A 222 3.82 -2.38 11.03
CA TYR A 222 4.27 -3.64 10.44
C TYR A 222 4.37 -4.71 11.51
N GLU A 223 4.30 -5.96 11.05
CA GLU A 223 4.56 -7.13 11.88
C GLU A 223 6.01 -7.54 11.69
N SER A 224 6.75 -7.70 12.79
CA SER A 224 8.15 -8.12 12.75
C SER A 224 8.28 -9.61 12.40
N ARG A 225 9.51 -10.09 12.18
CA ARG A 225 9.80 -11.52 12.01
C ARG A 225 9.27 -12.39 13.17
N LYS A 226 9.16 -11.81 14.37
CA LYS A 226 8.65 -12.48 15.58
C LYS A 226 7.13 -12.35 15.74
N GLN A 227 6.42 -11.86 14.73
CA GLN A 227 4.99 -11.56 14.76
C GLN A 227 4.58 -10.49 15.79
N GLU A 228 5.54 -9.67 16.22
CA GLU A 228 5.28 -8.54 17.10
C GLU A 228 4.84 -7.33 16.28
N GLN A 229 3.82 -6.62 16.76
CA GLN A 229 3.42 -5.35 16.16
C GLN A 229 4.47 -4.28 16.45
N SER A 230 4.98 -3.66 15.39
CA SER A 230 5.95 -2.58 15.45
C SER A 230 5.52 -1.44 14.52
N LYS A 231 6.18 -0.31 14.66
CA LYS A 231 5.96 0.87 13.83
C LYS A 231 7.27 1.56 13.51
N VAL A 232 7.32 2.21 12.36
CA VAL A 232 8.41 3.09 11.97
C VAL A 232 7.86 4.40 11.44
N ASP A 233 8.44 5.50 11.93
CA ASP A 233 8.07 6.87 11.59
C ASP A 233 9.07 7.43 10.57
N LEU A 234 8.56 7.89 9.43
CA LEU A 234 9.34 8.33 8.28
C LEU A 234 9.04 9.80 7.98
N GLU A 235 10.10 10.56 7.68
CA GLU A 235 10.01 11.97 7.29
C GLU A 235 10.66 12.18 5.92
N CYS A 236 9.97 12.89 5.04
CA CYS A 236 10.49 13.28 3.73
C CYS A 236 11.12 14.67 3.81
N ILE A 237 12.44 14.74 3.74
CA ILE A 237 13.18 15.99 3.71
C ILE A 237 13.33 16.47 2.27
N THR A 238 12.94 17.72 2.05
CA THR A 238 13.24 18.48 0.82
C THR A 238 14.36 19.47 1.07
N GLY A 239 15.07 19.91 0.03
CA GLY A 239 16.21 20.82 0.12
C GLY A 239 15.96 22.20 0.75
N HIS A 240 14.73 22.49 1.19
CA HIS A 240 14.36 23.72 1.88
C HIS A 240 14.29 23.61 3.42
N TYR A 241 14.54 22.42 3.99
CA TYR A 241 14.51 22.25 5.44
C TYR A 241 15.68 22.97 6.11
N LYS A 242 15.39 23.76 7.15
CA LYS A 242 16.41 24.38 7.99
C LYS A 242 17.02 23.31 8.90
N ALA A 243 18.32 23.41 9.21
CA ALA A 243 19.04 22.48 10.09
C ALA A 243 18.30 22.23 11.42
N ARG A 244 17.71 23.28 12.01
CA ARG A 244 16.90 23.19 13.23
C ARG A 244 15.66 22.27 13.10
N GLN A 245 15.00 22.28 11.95
CA GLN A 245 13.83 21.42 11.69
C GLN A 245 14.25 19.96 11.54
N ILE A 246 15.40 19.72 10.90
CA ILE A 246 16.00 18.39 10.77
C ILE A 246 16.35 17.85 12.17
N ALA A 247 17.04 18.65 12.99
CA ALA A 247 17.40 18.26 14.35
C ALA A 247 16.18 17.90 15.21
N ALA A 248 15.09 18.67 15.11
CA ALA A 248 13.87 18.37 15.85
C ALA A 248 13.22 17.04 15.42
N LYS A 249 13.24 16.71 14.12
CA LYS A 249 12.71 15.46 13.57
C LYS A 249 13.60 14.26 13.92
N THR A 250 14.93 14.43 13.90
CA THR A 250 15.87 13.42 14.38
C THR A 250 15.70 13.16 15.87
N ALA A 251 15.59 14.21 16.70
CA ALA A 251 15.36 14.07 18.14
C ALA A 251 14.04 13.36 18.47
N ALA A 252 13.02 13.54 17.60
CA ALA A 252 11.76 12.81 17.69
C ALA A 252 11.88 11.31 17.36
N GLY A 253 12.99 10.87 16.74
CA GLY A 253 13.25 9.48 16.38
C GLY A 253 12.77 9.08 14.99
N PHE A 254 12.51 10.04 14.10
CA PHE A 254 12.04 9.74 12.74
C PHE A 254 13.18 9.33 11.83
N LYS A 255 12.95 8.33 10.97
CA LYS A 255 13.88 8.00 9.88
C LYS A 255 13.71 9.04 8.77
N LEU A 256 14.80 9.73 8.48
CA LEU A 256 14.83 10.82 7.52
C LEU A 256 15.25 10.33 6.14
N TYR A 257 14.50 10.74 5.12
CA TYR A 257 14.80 10.42 3.72
C TYR A 257 14.83 11.68 2.88
N ASN A 258 15.89 11.84 2.08
CA ASN A 258 16.05 13.00 1.22
C ASN A 258 15.38 12.77 -0.15
N GLN A 259 14.44 13.64 -0.52
CA GLN A 259 13.72 13.59 -1.79
C GLN A 259 14.59 13.98 -2.99
N ASP A 260 15.63 14.81 -2.79
CA ASP A 260 16.37 15.44 -3.88
C ASP A 260 17.55 14.61 -4.42
N TYR A 261 17.87 13.45 -3.81
CA TYR A 261 18.91 12.52 -4.30
C TYR A 261 18.42 11.60 -5.44
N ARG A 262 17.65 12.13 -6.40
CA ARG A 262 17.25 11.40 -7.62
C ARG A 262 18.30 11.41 -8.75
N GLY A 263 19.59 11.60 -8.45
CA GLY A 263 20.60 11.59 -9.51
C GLY A 263 22.05 11.77 -9.07
N ARG A 264 22.67 10.69 -8.56
CA ARG A 264 24.06 10.26 -8.85
C ARG A 264 24.36 8.97 -8.08
N SER A 265 24.64 7.91 -8.84
CA SER A 265 25.25 6.64 -8.43
C SER A 265 24.49 5.78 -7.41
N ALA A 266 23.72 4.85 -7.95
CA ALA A 266 23.34 3.60 -7.28
C ALA A 266 24.59 2.71 -7.16
N GLU A 267 25.47 2.99 -6.20
CA GLU A 267 26.58 2.10 -5.81
C GLU A 267 27.26 2.65 -4.54
N ARG A 268 26.55 2.59 -3.42
CA ARG A 268 27.06 2.40 -2.05
C ARG A 268 25.86 2.32 -1.12
N GLY A 269 25.89 1.34 -0.23
CA GLY A 269 24.86 1.16 0.80
C GLY A 269 24.75 2.38 1.72
N GLU A 270 23.64 2.41 2.45
CA GLU A 270 23.29 3.36 3.52
C GLU A 270 22.76 4.73 3.05
N ASP A 271 21.59 4.67 2.41
CA ASP A 271 20.65 5.79 2.24
C ASP A 271 19.95 6.13 3.59
N LEU A 272 20.74 6.42 4.63
CA LEU A 272 20.27 6.95 5.92
C LEU A 272 20.97 8.29 6.16
N VAL A 273 20.22 9.39 6.11
CA VAL A 273 20.74 10.71 6.56
C VAL A 273 20.94 10.74 8.10
N GLY A 274 20.81 9.59 8.77
CA GLY A 274 20.86 9.45 10.22
C GLY A 274 22.20 9.00 10.82
N GLU A 275 23.21 8.65 10.03
CA GLU A 275 24.47 8.11 10.58
C GLU A 275 25.64 9.12 10.67
N VAL A 276 25.42 10.39 10.31
CA VAL A 276 26.51 11.40 10.30
C VAL A 276 26.46 12.41 11.45
N ILE A 277 25.57 12.25 12.43
CA ILE A 277 25.62 13.09 13.65
C ILE A 277 25.35 12.24 14.91
N SER A 278 26.18 11.22 15.10
CA SER A 278 26.55 10.77 16.45
C SER A 278 28.01 11.15 16.66
N LEU A 279 28.26 11.84 17.78
CA LEU A 279 29.55 12.34 18.26
C LEU A 279 30.68 11.31 18.17
#